data_AF-A0A966D7D7-F1
#
_entry.id   AF-A0A966D7D7-F1
#
_cell.length_a   1.000
_cell.length_b   1.000
_cell.length_c   1.000
_cell.angle_alpha   90.00
_cell.angle_beta   90.00
_cell.angle_gamma   90.00
#
_symmetry.space_group_name_H-M   'P 1'
#
loop_
_entity.id
_entity.type
_entity.pdbx_description
1 polymer ?
#
loop_
_entity_poly.entity_id
_entity_poly.type
_entity_poly.pdbx_seq_one_letter_code
_entity_poly.pdbx_strand_id
1 'polypeptide(L)'
;PATLLRIPGTPASGPATLDGYELTKQGRGMEALTLDLLCSAIGGFIGVLILMLVAPPLAKFALRFTNFQYFWLGIFGLSMSASLSAGKPMNGIISAALGLLVATIGMDVTTGLPRFTGGNMELLEGVGFIPAMVGLFGLSEVLKNVADPKLLQQSSIPEFGKISLLGGMRIVLKNKLTVLKASIIGTCVGALPGAGADIASWVAYGMEKKTSRTPEEFGRGSVRGVIAPTSANNAALGGTWIPALVFGVPGDSITAIVLGAMLMYGLRPGPLIFQENLTLVHGIFAVGLISQFLLIIVGMLGIKIFGTILKLPRNIVMVIVLIFSVIGSYAIRN
;
A
#
# COMPACT_ATOMS: atom_id res chain seq x y z
N PRO A 1 16.73 -1.09 5.47
CA PRO A 1 16.76 0.18 6.24
C PRO A 1 15.84 0.14 7.47
N ALA A 2 14.55 -0.14 7.27
CA ALA A 2 13.55 -0.20 8.34
C ALA A 2 13.95 -1.12 9.50
N THR A 3 14.15 -2.40 9.22
CA THR A 3 14.55 -3.43 10.19
C THR A 3 15.90 -3.14 10.86
N LEU A 4 16.84 -2.53 10.15
CA LEU A 4 18.23 -2.41 10.62
C LEU A 4 18.50 -1.12 11.40
N LEU A 5 17.87 -0.02 11.00
CA LEU A 5 18.16 1.33 11.50
C LEU A 5 16.97 1.93 12.26
N ARG A 6 15.89 1.18 12.43
CA ARG A 6 14.63 1.65 13.03
C ARG A 6 13.97 2.82 12.26
N ILE A 7 14.15 2.85 10.94
CA ILE A 7 13.60 3.91 10.07
C ILE A 7 12.56 3.29 9.12
N PRO A 8 11.28 3.19 9.52
CA PRO A 8 10.25 2.59 8.67
C PRO A 8 10.11 3.39 7.37
N GLY A 9 10.09 2.68 6.23
CA GLY A 9 9.93 3.31 4.91
C GLY A 9 8.48 3.68 4.60
N THR A 10 7.53 3.02 5.24
CA THR A 10 6.09 3.30 5.18
C THR A 10 5.48 3.12 6.57
N PRO A 11 4.33 3.73 6.88
CA PRO A 11 3.64 3.49 8.14
C PRO A 11 3.31 2.00 8.37
N ALA A 12 2.97 1.25 7.32
CA ALA A 12 2.76 -0.21 7.36
C ALA A 12 3.98 -1.03 7.79
N SER A 13 5.20 -0.52 7.56
CA SER A 13 6.43 -1.19 7.98
C SER A 13 6.77 -0.90 9.45
N GLY A 14 6.08 0.05 10.08
CA GLY A 14 6.31 0.52 11.45
C GLY A 14 6.30 -0.59 12.50
N PRO A 15 5.23 -1.41 12.61
CA PRO A 15 5.15 -2.44 13.65
C PRO A 15 6.25 -3.51 13.52
N ALA A 16 6.51 -3.99 12.31
CA ALA A 16 7.58 -4.97 12.05
C ALA A 16 8.97 -4.42 12.41
N THR A 17 9.17 -3.11 12.21
CA THR A 17 10.41 -2.42 12.53
C THR A 17 10.71 -2.39 14.04
N LEU A 18 9.69 -2.40 14.90
CA LEU A 18 9.89 -2.39 16.36
C LEU A 18 10.69 -3.60 16.83
N ASP A 19 10.23 -4.81 16.48
CA ASP A 19 10.92 -6.04 16.84
C ASP A 19 12.10 -6.36 15.91
N GLY A 20 12.01 -5.99 14.64
CA GLY A 20 13.10 -6.19 13.68
C GLY A 20 14.38 -5.45 14.08
N TYR A 21 14.25 -4.24 14.64
CA TYR A 21 15.38 -3.48 15.14
C TYR A 21 15.97 -4.06 16.42
N GLU A 22 15.15 -4.52 17.37
CA GLU A 22 15.64 -5.17 18.58
C GLU A 22 16.33 -6.51 18.27
N LEU A 23 15.82 -7.29 17.31
CA LEU A 23 16.51 -8.47 16.77
C LEU A 23 17.88 -8.09 16.16
N THR A 24 17.96 -6.94 15.49
CA THR A 24 19.22 -6.44 14.94
C THR A 24 20.24 -6.13 16.04
N LYS A 25 19.82 -5.47 17.14
CA LYS A 25 20.70 -5.23 18.30
C LYS A 25 21.21 -6.50 18.96
N GLN A 26 20.44 -7.59 18.89
CA GLN A 26 20.82 -8.91 19.39
C GLN A 26 21.74 -9.69 18.43
N GLY A 27 22.23 -9.07 17.35
CA GLY A 27 23.06 -9.72 16.33
C GLY A 27 22.26 -10.58 15.33
N ARG A 28 20.93 -10.55 15.39
CA ARG A 28 20.00 -11.34 14.55
C ARG A 28 19.38 -10.52 13.41
N GLY A 29 20.03 -9.44 12.97
CA GLY A 29 19.51 -8.55 11.93
C GLY A 29 19.27 -9.25 10.58
N MET A 30 20.14 -10.18 10.19
CA MET A 30 19.96 -10.97 8.97
C MET A 30 18.78 -11.94 9.07
N GLU A 31 18.52 -12.47 10.26
CA GLU A 31 17.33 -13.27 10.51
C GLU A 31 16.07 -12.41 10.33
N ALA A 32 16.03 -11.23 10.95
CA ALA A 32 14.92 -10.29 10.83
C ALA A 32 14.65 -9.89 9.38
N LEU A 33 15.69 -9.59 8.59
CA LEU A 33 15.56 -9.30 7.16
C LEU A 33 15.05 -10.49 6.35
N THR A 34 15.54 -11.70 6.65
CA THR A 34 15.11 -12.91 5.96
C THR A 34 13.65 -13.23 6.26
N LEU A 35 13.22 -13.06 7.52
CA LEU A 35 11.83 -13.21 7.93
C LEU A 35 10.94 -12.18 7.23
N ASP A 36 11.38 -10.92 7.20
CA ASP A 36 10.63 -9.85 6.55
C ASP A 36 10.41 -10.14 5.05
N LEU A 37 11.46 -10.57 4.35
CA LEU A 37 11.36 -10.93 2.93
C LEU A 37 10.42 -12.13 2.68
N LEU A 38 10.61 -13.22 3.43
CA LEU A 38 9.83 -14.44 3.24
C LEU A 38 8.36 -14.24 3.61
N CYS A 39 8.09 -13.59 4.74
CA CYS A 39 6.73 -13.28 5.16
C CYS A 39 6.04 -12.29 4.22
N SER A 40 6.79 -11.36 3.60
CA SER A 40 6.25 -10.47 2.59
C SER A 40 5.75 -11.26 1.37
N ALA A 41 6.60 -12.12 0.81
CA ALA A 41 6.24 -12.93 -0.35
C ALA A 41 5.10 -13.91 -0.05
N ILE A 42 5.15 -14.62 1.09
CA ILE A 42 4.12 -15.60 1.46
C ILE A 42 2.80 -14.88 1.78
N GLY A 43 2.85 -13.77 2.51
CA GLY A 43 1.66 -12.99 2.83
C GLY A 43 1.01 -12.41 1.59
N GLY A 44 1.80 -11.81 0.69
CA GLY A 44 1.31 -11.31 -0.59
C GLY A 44 0.75 -12.40 -1.48
N PHE A 45 1.38 -13.58 -1.51
CA PHE A 45 0.86 -14.74 -2.24
C PHE A 45 -0.51 -15.18 -1.70
N ILE A 46 -0.67 -15.28 -0.38
CA ILE A 46 -1.96 -15.59 0.24
C ILE A 46 -3.01 -14.52 -0.10
N GLY A 47 -2.64 -13.23 -0.02
CA GLY A 47 -3.54 -12.13 -0.35
C GLY A 47 -4.02 -12.19 -1.81
N VAL A 48 -3.11 -12.44 -2.76
CA VAL A 48 -3.45 -12.58 -4.19
C VAL A 48 -4.32 -13.82 -4.42
N LEU A 49 -4.06 -14.94 -3.74
CA LEU A 49 -4.94 -16.10 -3.83
C LEU A 49 -6.35 -15.79 -3.32
N ILE A 50 -6.47 -15.08 -2.19
CA ILE A 50 -7.78 -14.67 -1.68
C ILE A 50 -8.46 -13.72 -2.67
N LEU A 51 -7.74 -12.78 -3.27
CA LEU A 51 -8.26 -11.92 -4.35
C LEU A 51 -8.83 -12.75 -5.51
N MET A 52 -8.07 -13.72 -6.01
CA MET A 52 -8.49 -14.59 -7.12
C MET A 52 -9.73 -15.42 -6.78
N LEU A 53 -9.86 -15.84 -5.52
CA LEU A 53 -10.99 -16.65 -5.05
C LEU A 53 -12.24 -15.80 -4.76
N VAL A 54 -12.07 -14.60 -4.21
CA VAL A 54 -13.17 -13.77 -3.70
C VAL A 54 -13.69 -12.77 -4.72
N ALA A 55 -12.83 -12.17 -5.55
CA ALA A 55 -13.26 -11.11 -6.45
C ALA A 55 -14.24 -11.59 -7.54
N PRO A 56 -14.04 -12.73 -8.24
CA PRO A 56 -14.99 -13.19 -9.25
C PRO A 56 -16.42 -13.48 -8.72
N PRO A 57 -16.62 -14.22 -7.60
CA PRO A 57 -17.98 -14.41 -7.07
C PRO A 57 -18.57 -13.11 -6.53
N LEU A 58 -17.75 -12.22 -5.94
CA LEU A 58 -18.21 -10.91 -5.49
C LEU A 58 -18.67 -10.03 -6.66
N ALA A 59 -17.97 -10.07 -7.81
CA ALA A 59 -18.38 -9.37 -9.02
C ALA A 59 -19.71 -9.89 -9.55
N LYS A 60 -19.93 -11.21 -9.59
CA LYS A 60 -21.23 -11.79 -9.96
C LYS A 60 -22.36 -11.35 -9.04
N PHE A 61 -22.09 -11.20 -7.75
CA PHE A 61 -23.05 -10.68 -6.79
C PHE A 61 -23.33 -9.19 -7.03
N ALA A 62 -22.29 -8.40 -7.28
CA ALA A 62 -22.38 -6.97 -7.56
C ALA A 62 -23.18 -6.65 -8.84
N LEU A 63 -23.21 -7.54 -9.85
CA LEU A 63 -24.08 -7.38 -11.03
C LEU A 63 -25.58 -7.36 -10.70
N ARG A 64 -25.98 -7.83 -9.52
CA ARG A 64 -27.37 -7.77 -9.04
C ARG A 64 -27.71 -6.45 -8.36
N PHE A 65 -26.72 -5.57 -8.19
CA PHE A 65 -26.94 -4.28 -7.56
C PHE A 65 -27.69 -3.34 -8.49
N THR A 66 -28.65 -2.62 -7.93
CA THR A 66 -29.31 -1.50 -8.58
C THR A 66 -28.61 -0.20 -8.14
N ASN A 67 -29.04 0.93 -8.73
CA ASN A 67 -28.56 2.26 -8.35
C ASN A 67 -28.65 2.52 -6.84
N PHE A 68 -29.63 1.93 -6.13
CA PHE A 68 -29.78 2.06 -4.69
C PHE A 68 -28.60 1.45 -3.91
N GLN A 69 -28.16 0.24 -4.24
CA GLN A 69 -27.01 -0.39 -3.56
C GLN A 69 -25.70 0.32 -3.91
N TYR A 70 -25.53 0.77 -5.16
CA TYR A 70 -24.35 1.55 -5.56
C TYR A 70 -24.27 2.89 -4.83
N PHE A 71 -25.40 3.56 -4.61
CA PHE A 71 -25.45 4.79 -3.80
C PHE A 71 -24.92 4.54 -2.38
N TRP A 72 -25.46 3.53 -1.69
CA TRP A 72 -25.01 3.20 -0.33
C TRP A 72 -23.57 2.71 -0.28
N LEU A 73 -23.11 1.99 -1.31
CA LEU A 73 -21.74 1.56 -1.44
C LEU A 73 -20.79 2.76 -1.57
N GLY A 74 -21.17 3.77 -2.35
CA GLY A 74 -20.44 5.03 -2.47
C GLY A 74 -20.37 5.78 -1.14
N ILE A 75 -21.52 5.94 -0.46
CA ILE A 75 -21.57 6.54 0.88
C ILE A 75 -20.70 5.78 1.88
N PHE A 76 -20.75 4.44 1.86
CA PHE A 76 -19.92 3.60 2.71
C PHE A 76 -18.42 3.78 2.41
N GLY A 77 -18.02 3.76 1.14
CA GLY A 77 -16.64 3.96 0.73
C GLY A 77 -16.08 5.34 1.11
N LEU A 78 -16.87 6.40 0.91
CA LEU A 78 -16.53 7.75 1.33
C LEU A 78 -16.43 7.86 2.86
N SER A 79 -17.39 7.29 3.58
CA SER A 79 -17.42 7.31 5.05
C SER A 79 -16.24 6.55 5.65
N MET A 80 -15.90 5.38 5.10
CA MET A 80 -14.73 4.61 5.52
C MET A 80 -13.44 5.35 5.23
N SER A 81 -13.28 5.92 4.02
CA SER A 81 -12.09 6.71 3.66
C SER A 81 -11.88 7.92 4.57
N ALA A 82 -12.97 8.61 4.94
CA ALA A 82 -12.94 9.75 5.84
C ALA A 82 -12.65 9.37 7.30
N SER A 83 -13.17 8.22 7.76
CA SER A 83 -13.02 7.78 9.17
C SER A 83 -11.71 7.03 9.46
N LEU A 84 -11.15 6.31 8.49
CA LEU A 84 -9.90 5.57 8.63
C LEU A 84 -8.64 6.40 8.31
N SER A 85 -8.81 7.67 7.96
CA SER A 85 -7.69 8.60 7.77
C SER A 85 -6.81 8.69 9.03
N ALA A 86 -5.50 8.54 8.87
CA ALA A 86 -4.54 8.62 9.97
C ALA A 86 -4.64 9.97 10.71
N GLY A 87 -4.93 9.93 12.01
CA GLY A 87 -5.07 11.12 12.86
C GLY A 87 -6.53 11.40 13.25
N LYS A 88 -6.93 12.68 13.24
CA LYS A 88 -8.30 13.08 13.61
C LYS A 88 -9.26 12.78 12.45
N PRO A 89 -10.38 12.05 12.67
CA PRO A 89 -11.36 11.77 11.61
C PRO A 89 -11.86 13.02 10.87
N MET A 90 -11.94 14.15 11.58
CA MET A 90 -12.29 15.46 11.01
C MET A 90 -11.37 15.86 9.85
N ASN A 91 -10.07 15.57 9.94
CA ASN A 91 -9.12 15.91 8.88
C ASN A 91 -9.37 15.07 7.62
N GLY A 92 -9.78 13.80 7.78
CA GLY A 92 -10.18 12.93 6.69
C GLY A 92 -11.44 13.44 5.98
N ILE A 93 -12.45 13.85 6.76
CA ILE A 93 -13.68 14.45 6.23
C ILE A 93 -13.38 15.74 5.46
N ILE A 94 -12.57 16.64 6.04
CA ILE A 94 -12.17 17.89 5.38
C ILE A 94 -11.41 17.59 4.08
N SER A 95 -10.49 16.62 4.10
CA SER A 95 -9.71 16.23 2.90
C SER A 95 -10.61 15.64 1.82
N ALA A 96 -11.60 14.81 2.18
CA ALA A 96 -12.57 14.26 1.24
C ALA A 96 -13.46 15.37 0.63
N ALA A 97 -13.92 16.31 1.45
CA ALA A 97 -14.72 17.46 0.98
C ALA A 97 -13.91 18.36 0.03
N LEU A 98 -12.65 18.65 0.37
CA LEU A 98 -11.75 19.41 -0.49
C LEU A 98 -11.45 18.67 -1.80
N GLY A 99 -11.20 17.36 -1.74
CA GLY A 99 -10.98 16.55 -2.93
C GLY A 99 -12.20 16.52 -3.86
N LEU A 100 -13.40 16.41 -3.29
CA LEU A 100 -14.65 16.47 -4.05
C LEU A 100 -14.84 17.85 -4.69
N LEU A 101 -14.55 18.93 -3.96
CA LEU A 101 -14.60 20.30 -4.50
C LEU A 101 -13.63 20.46 -5.67
N VAL A 102 -12.38 20.00 -5.54
CA VAL A 102 -11.38 20.05 -6.61
C VAL A 102 -11.84 19.23 -7.83
N ALA A 103 -12.45 18.05 -7.62
CA ALA A 103 -12.98 17.22 -8.69
C ALA A 103 -14.16 17.86 -9.45
N THR A 104 -14.82 18.86 -8.87
CA THR A 104 -15.90 19.61 -9.54
C THR A 104 -15.41 20.82 -10.36
N ILE A 105 -14.10 21.13 -10.35
CA ILE A 105 -13.52 22.19 -11.18
C ILE A 105 -13.50 21.72 -12.63
N GLY A 106 -14.05 22.52 -13.54
CA GLY A 106 -14.06 22.25 -14.98
C GLY A 106 -15.45 22.21 -15.59
N MET A 107 -15.56 21.67 -16.80
CA MET A 107 -16.82 21.49 -17.50
C MET A 107 -17.64 20.37 -16.87
N ASP A 108 -18.88 20.68 -16.45
CA ASP A 108 -19.78 19.64 -15.98
C ASP A 108 -20.21 18.73 -17.13
N VAL A 109 -19.99 17.42 -16.97
CA VAL A 109 -20.31 16.40 -17.99
C VAL A 109 -21.80 16.24 -18.28
N THR A 110 -22.68 16.71 -17.39
CA THR A 110 -24.14 16.55 -17.52
C THR A 110 -24.77 17.78 -18.15
N THR A 111 -24.40 18.98 -17.68
CA THR A 111 -25.02 20.25 -18.09
C THR A 111 -24.16 21.02 -19.08
N GLY A 112 -22.89 20.65 -19.29
CA GLY A 112 -21.97 21.35 -20.18
C GLY A 112 -21.60 22.76 -19.72
N LEU A 113 -21.80 23.08 -18.43
CA LEU A 113 -21.51 24.41 -17.88
C LEU A 113 -20.18 24.40 -17.12
N PRO A 114 -19.35 25.46 -17.25
CA PRO A 114 -18.12 25.58 -16.49
C PRO A 114 -18.41 25.81 -15.00
N ARG A 115 -17.75 25.03 -14.13
CA ARG A 115 -17.84 25.14 -12.67
C ARG A 115 -16.47 25.50 -12.09
N PHE A 116 -16.45 26.54 -11.26
CA PHE A 116 -15.25 26.98 -10.52
C PHE A 116 -14.00 27.28 -11.40
N THR A 117 -14.19 27.60 -12.69
CA THR A 117 -13.07 27.87 -13.62
C THR A 117 -12.53 29.31 -13.52
N GLY A 118 -13.28 30.22 -12.88
CA GLY A 118 -12.86 31.61 -12.69
C GLY A 118 -12.60 32.39 -13.99
N GLY A 119 -13.13 31.92 -15.13
CA GLY A 119 -12.89 32.49 -16.45
C GLY A 119 -11.58 32.04 -17.13
N ASN A 120 -10.80 31.16 -16.51
CA ASN A 120 -9.57 30.63 -17.11
C ASN A 120 -9.89 29.43 -18.01
N MET A 121 -9.50 29.51 -19.29
CA MET A 121 -9.73 28.43 -20.27
C MET A 121 -8.96 27.16 -19.94
N GLU A 122 -7.78 27.26 -19.31
CA GLU A 122 -6.98 26.09 -18.88
C GLU A 122 -7.71 25.24 -17.82
N LEU A 123 -8.61 25.84 -17.06
CA LEU A 123 -9.39 25.17 -16.02
C LEU A 123 -10.69 24.56 -16.57
N LEU A 124 -11.04 24.75 -17.84
CA LEU A 124 -12.22 24.11 -18.46
C LEU A 124 -12.08 22.58 -18.50
N GLU A 125 -10.85 22.09 -18.69
CA GLU A 125 -10.53 20.66 -18.61
C GLU A 125 -10.52 20.12 -17.16
N GLY A 126 -10.63 21.01 -16.18
CA GLY A 126 -10.52 20.68 -14.77
C GLY A 126 -9.09 20.38 -14.33
N VAL A 127 -8.95 19.84 -13.12
CA VAL A 127 -7.64 19.41 -12.61
C VAL A 127 -7.34 18.01 -13.14
N GLY A 128 -6.34 17.92 -14.01
CA GLY A 128 -5.90 16.66 -14.58
C GLY A 128 -5.51 15.65 -13.49
N PHE A 129 -5.93 14.40 -13.67
CA PHE A 129 -5.69 13.33 -12.69
C PHE A 129 -4.20 13.15 -12.37
N ILE A 130 -3.33 13.11 -13.38
CA ILE A 130 -1.89 12.88 -13.14
C ILE A 130 -1.23 14.03 -12.38
N PRO A 131 -1.36 15.31 -12.79
CA PRO A 131 -0.86 16.43 -11.99
C PRO A 131 -1.39 16.43 -10.54
N ALA A 132 -2.67 16.11 -10.35
CA ALA A 132 -3.25 16.00 -9.01
C ALA A 132 -2.56 14.91 -8.18
N MET A 133 -2.40 13.70 -8.73
CA MET A 133 -1.75 12.59 -8.03
C MET A 133 -0.26 12.85 -7.78
N VAL A 134 0.45 13.45 -8.75
CA VAL A 134 1.85 13.84 -8.57
C VAL A 134 2.01 14.88 -7.47
N GLY A 135 1.11 15.87 -7.40
CA GLY A 135 1.07 16.84 -6.31
C GLY A 135 0.76 16.21 -4.95
N LEU A 136 -0.30 15.40 -4.88
CA LEU A 136 -0.80 14.80 -3.64
C LEU A 136 0.12 13.72 -3.07
N PHE A 137 0.82 12.95 -3.92
CA PHE A 137 1.64 11.81 -3.48
C PHE A 137 3.14 12.03 -3.70
N GLY A 138 3.55 12.57 -4.84
CA GLY A 138 4.96 12.80 -5.15
C GLY A 138 5.53 13.98 -4.37
N LEU A 139 4.93 15.17 -4.55
CA LEU A 139 5.40 16.40 -3.90
C LEU A 139 5.15 16.39 -2.38
N SER A 140 4.03 15.84 -1.91
CA SER A 140 3.76 15.78 -0.46
C SER A 140 4.81 14.98 0.30
N GLU A 141 5.32 13.89 -0.30
CA GLU A 141 6.39 13.09 0.29
C GLU A 141 7.71 13.87 0.32
N VAL A 142 8.05 14.58 -0.76
CA VAL A 142 9.23 15.46 -0.79
C VAL A 142 9.15 16.53 0.32
N LEU A 143 8.00 17.19 0.45
CA LEU A 143 7.79 18.23 1.47
C LEU A 143 7.92 17.69 2.90
N LYS A 144 7.34 16.52 3.19
CA LYS A 144 7.49 15.86 4.51
C LYS A 144 8.94 15.53 4.82
N ASN A 145 9.69 15.04 3.84
CA ASN A 145 11.09 14.66 4.02
C ASN A 145 12.02 15.88 4.20
N VAL A 146 11.71 17.01 3.56
CA VAL A 146 12.42 18.27 3.79
C VAL A 146 12.09 18.87 5.17
N ALA A 147 10.86 18.66 5.65
CA ALA A 147 10.39 19.21 6.93
C ALA A 147 10.93 18.48 8.18
N ASP A 148 11.46 17.26 8.08
CA ASP A 148 12.00 16.50 9.23
C ASP A 148 13.53 16.30 9.13
N PRO A 149 14.33 17.13 9.84
CA PRO A 149 15.79 17.06 9.84
C PRO A 149 16.35 15.75 10.41
N LYS A 150 15.57 14.99 11.19
CA LYS A 150 16.03 13.73 11.82
C LYS A 150 16.19 12.59 10.81
N LEU A 151 15.54 12.69 9.65
CA LEU A 151 15.64 11.72 8.56
C LEU A 151 16.92 11.86 7.72
N LEU A 152 17.77 12.86 8.03
CA LEU A 152 19.00 13.20 7.31
C LEU A 152 20.27 12.59 7.92
N GLN A 153 20.20 11.97 9.10
CA GLN A 153 21.38 11.40 9.75
C GLN A 153 21.72 9.99 9.24
N GLN A 154 22.92 9.85 8.68
CA GLN A 154 23.54 8.57 8.37
C GLN A 154 23.76 7.79 9.67
N SER A 155 23.20 6.58 9.72
CA SER A 155 23.57 5.58 10.71
C SER A 155 24.41 4.51 10.02
N SER A 156 25.56 4.20 10.60
CA SER A 156 26.44 3.13 10.16
C SER A 156 25.73 1.78 10.21
N ILE A 157 25.77 1.07 9.10
CA ILE A 157 25.21 -0.26 8.96
C ILE A 157 26.26 -1.26 9.46
N PRO A 158 25.95 -2.13 10.44
CA PRO A 158 26.88 -3.19 10.85
C PRO A 158 27.17 -4.13 9.68
N GLU A 159 28.41 -4.62 9.56
CA GLU A 159 28.76 -5.66 8.60
C GLU A 159 27.95 -6.93 8.84
N PHE A 160 27.38 -7.49 7.77
CA PHE A 160 26.42 -8.59 7.86
C PHE A 160 27.02 -9.96 7.54
N GLY A 161 26.58 -10.96 8.31
CA GLY A 161 26.78 -12.39 8.04
C GLY A 161 25.95 -12.91 6.86
N LYS A 162 26.01 -14.23 6.62
CA LYS A 162 25.35 -14.88 5.46
C LYS A 162 23.83 -14.95 5.61
N ILE A 163 23.09 -14.62 4.54
CA ILE A 163 21.64 -14.88 4.43
C ILE A 163 21.40 -16.39 4.48
N SER A 164 20.51 -16.86 5.36
CA SER A 164 20.09 -18.26 5.41
C SER A 164 18.59 -18.36 5.16
N LEU A 165 18.21 -18.43 3.87
CA LEU A 165 16.81 -18.63 3.46
C LEU A 165 16.22 -19.90 4.08
N LEU A 166 17.01 -20.98 4.14
CA LEU A 166 16.56 -22.24 4.71
C LEU A 166 16.25 -22.11 6.21
N GLY A 167 17.07 -21.34 6.94
CA GLY A 167 16.86 -21.03 8.35
C GLY A 167 15.61 -20.17 8.57
N GLY A 168 15.46 -19.10 7.79
CA GLY A 168 14.27 -18.26 7.81
C GLY A 168 12.99 -19.03 7.49
N MET A 169 13.01 -19.87 6.44
CA MET A 169 11.87 -20.68 6.05
C MET A 169 11.44 -21.66 7.16
N ARG A 170 12.40 -22.29 7.86
CA ARG A 170 12.07 -23.15 9.02
C ARG A 170 11.34 -22.37 10.12
N ILE A 171 11.75 -21.13 10.40
CA ILE A 171 11.11 -20.28 11.41
C ILE A 171 9.70 -19.88 10.97
N VAL A 172 9.54 -19.51 9.70
CA VAL A 172 8.23 -19.20 9.11
C VAL A 172 7.29 -20.42 9.18
N LEU A 173 7.77 -21.60 8.82
CA LEU A 173 6.99 -22.85 8.88
C LEU A 173 6.58 -23.22 10.31
N LYS A 174 7.45 -22.98 11.31
CA LYS A 174 7.10 -23.13 12.73
C LYS A 174 6.00 -22.17 13.17
N ASN A 175 5.87 -21.00 12.53
CA ASN A 175 4.88 -19.98 12.81
C ASN A 175 3.81 -19.86 11.69
N LYS A 176 3.55 -20.94 10.94
CA LYS A 176 2.63 -20.95 9.80
C LYS A 176 1.21 -20.47 10.14
N LEU A 177 0.75 -20.75 11.36
CA LEU A 177 -0.56 -20.28 11.83
C LEU A 177 -0.60 -18.76 12.03
N THR A 178 0.49 -18.17 12.53
CA THR A 178 0.62 -16.71 12.66
C THR A 178 0.62 -16.06 11.28
N VAL A 179 1.37 -16.63 10.31
CA VAL A 179 1.38 -16.14 8.92
C VAL A 179 -0.04 -16.18 8.33
N LEU A 180 -0.71 -17.34 8.39
CA LEU A 180 -2.05 -17.50 7.82
C LEU A 180 -3.07 -16.55 8.47
N LYS A 181 -3.09 -16.50 9.81
CA LYS A 181 -3.98 -15.62 10.57
C LYS A 181 -3.73 -14.15 10.21
N ALA A 182 -2.47 -13.73 10.19
CA ALA A 182 -2.09 -12.37 9.86
C ALA A 182 -2.40 -12.01 8.41
N SER A 183 -2.22 -12.93 7.45
CA SER A 183 -2.58 -12.71 6.05
C SER A 183 -4.08 -12.60 5.84
N ILE A 184 -4.90 -13.37 6.56
CA ILE A 184 -6.36 -13.22 6.54
C ILE A 184 -6.76 -11.86 7.11
N ILE A 185 -6.22 -11.47 8.27
CA ILE A 185 -6.44 -10.15 8.85
C ILE A 185 -6.05 -9.05 7.86
N GLY A 186 -4.87 -9.18 7.25
CA GLY A 186 -4.35 -8.23 6.29
C GLY A 186 -5.27 -8.08 5.08
N THR A 187 -5.72 -9.18 4.51
CA THR A 187 -6.63 -9.17 3.36
C THR A 187 -7.99 -8.58 3.71
N CYS A 188 -8.57 -8.94 4.86
CA CYS A 188 -9.85 -8.41 5.31
C CYS A 188 -9.79 -6.91 5.61
N VAL A 189 -8.75 -6.45 6.31
CA VAL A 189 -8.54 -5.02 6.58
C VAL A 189 -8.23 -4.27 5.29
N GLY A 190 -7.42 -4.83 4.40
CA GLY A 190 -7.11 -4.23 3.10
C GLY A 190 -8.35 -4.06 2.21
N ALA A 191 -9.33 -4.96 2.30
CA ALA A 191 -10.60 -4.81 1.58
C ALA A 191 -11.46 -3.63 2.10
N LEU A 192 -11.12 -3.02 3.24
CA LEU A 192 -11.80 -1.82 3.74
C LEU A 192 -11.24 -0.57 3.02
N PRO A 193 -12.10 0.25 2.40
CA PRO A 193 -11.67 1.48 1.73
C PRO A 193 -10.92 2.43 2.65
N GLY A 194 -9.73 2.85 2.24
CA GLY A 194 -8.89 3.80 2.98
C GLY A 194 -8.15 3.21 4.19
N ALA A 195 -8.30 1.92 4.50
CA ALA A 195 -7.56 1.27 5.57
C ALA A 195 -6.13 0.91 5.14
N GLY A 196 -6.04 0.30 3.95
CA GLY A 196 -4.82 -0.19 3.35
C GLY A 196 -3.98 -1.13 4.23
N ALA A 197 -2.72 -1.25 3.85
CA ALA A 197 -1.75 -2.10 4.53
C ALA A 197 -1.26 -1.51 5.87
N ASP A 198 -1.38 -0.19 6.04
CA ASP A 198 -0.97 0.54 7.25
C ASP A 198 -1.74 0.03 8.47
N ILE A 199 -3.08 0.08 8.43
CA ILE A 199 -3.92 -0.37 9.54
C ILE A 199 -3.83 -1.89 9.69
N ALA A 200 -3.80 -2.63 8.59
CA ALA A 200 -3.66 -4.09 8.59
C ALA A 200 -2.44 -4.56 9.40
N SER A 201 -1.29 -3.92 9.18
CA SER A 201 -0.04 -4.27 9.86
C SER A 201 -0.12 -4.06 11.38
N TRP A 202 -0.65 -2.92 11.84
CA TRP A 202 -0.81 -2.59 13.26
C TRP A 202 -1.84 -3.48 13.95
N VAL A 203 -2.97 -3.76 13.28
CA VAL A 203 -4.00 -4.67 13.79
C VAL A 203 -3.44 -6.07 13.94
N ALA A 204 -2.71 -6.58 12.95
CA ALA A 204 -2.09 -7.90 13.02
C ALA A 204 -1.05 -7.98 14.15
N TYR A 205 -0.21 -6.95 14.32
CA TYR A 205 0.74 -6.88 15.42
C TYR A 205 0.05 -6.89 16.80
N GLY A 206 -0.97 -6.05 16.98
CA GLY A 206 -1.73 -5.97 18.23
C GLY A 206 -2.49 -7.27 18.54
N MET A 207 -3.10 -7.88 17.53
CA MET A 207 -3.82 -9.15 17.67
C MET A 207 -2.86 -10.30 18.00
N GLU A 208 -1.70 -10.37 17.34
CA GLU A 208 -0.69 -11.40 17.64
C GLU A 208 -0.14 -11.22 19.05
N LYS A 209 0.16 -9.97 19.47
CA LYS A 209 0.57 -9.68 20.85
C LYS A 209 -0.48 -10.13 21.86
N LYS A 210 -1.75 -9.81 21.64
CA LYS A 210 -2.86 -10.17 22.54
C LYS A 210 -3.10 -11.68 22.62
N THR A 211 -2.87 -12.41 21.54
CA THR A 211 -3.09 -13.86 21.47
C THR A 211 -1.82 -14.69 21.72
N SER A 212 -0.67 -14.05 21.89
CA SER A 212 0.60 -14.71 22.21
C SER A 212 0.62 -15.24 23.64
N ARG A 213 1.36 -16.34 23.85
CA ARG A 213 1.69 -16.85 25.19
C ARG A 213 2.78 -16.01 25.87
N THR A 214 3.56 -15.27 25.07
CA THR A 214 4.69 -14.42 25.51
C THR A 214 4.51 -12.97 25.02
N PRO A 215 3.45 -12.25 25.45
CA PRO A 215 3.19 -10.87 25.02
C PRO A 215 4.30 -9.86 25.37
N GLU A 216 5.11 -10.16 26.40
CA GLU A 216 6.24 -9.37 26.89
C GLU A 216 7.44 -9.31 25.94
N GLU A 217 7.54 -10.23 24.97
CA GLU A 217 8.61 -10.23 23.97
C GLU A 217 8.39 -9.18 22.86
N PHE A 218 7.15 -8.71 22.67
CA PHE A 218 6.80 -7.75 21.61
C PHE A 218 7.37 -6.35 21.91
N GLY A 219 8.10 -5.80 20.96
CA GLY A 219 8.91 -4.59 21.10
C GLY A 219 10.25 -4.84 21.78
N ARG A 220 10.64 -6.10 22.03
CA ARG A 220 11.93 -6.52 22.60
C ARG A 220 12.66 -7.56 21.73
N GLY A 221 12.21 -7.77 20.49
CA GLY A 221 12.80 -8.70 19.54
C GLY A 221 11.99 -9.98 19.35
N SER A 222 10.67 -9.91 19.43
CA SER A 222 9.80 -11.05 19.12
C SER A 222 9.84 -11.38 17.64
N VAL A 223 10.15 -12.62 17.30
CA VAL A 223 10.06 -13.15 15.93
C VAL A 223 8.63 -13.01 15.38
N ARG A 224 7.61 -13.25 16.22
CA ARG A 224 6.20 -13.09 15.82
C ARG A 224 5.82 -11.62 15.62
N GLY A 225 6.48 -10.71 16.33
CA GLY A 225 6.38 -9.27 16.14
C GLY A 225 6.91 -8.77 14.79
N VAL A 226 7.72 -9.56 14.08
CA VAL A 226 8.09 -9.33 12.68
C VAL A 226 7.14 -10.06 11.73
N ILE A 227 6.91 -11.36 11.96
CA ILE A 227 6.13 -12.22 11.06
C ILE A 227 4.70 -11.70 10.85
N ALA A 228 3.99 -11.36 11.93
CA ALA A 228 2.57 -10.98 11.86
C ALA A 228 2.34 -9.68 11.06
N PRO A 229 2.93 -8.53 11.43
CA PRO A 229 2.71 -7.29 10.68
C PRO A 229 3.21 -7.37 9.24
N THR A 230 4.34 -8.04 8.97
CA THR A 230 4.86 -8.18 7.59
C THR A 230 3.95 -9.03 6.71
N SER A 231 3.44 -10.15 7.23
CA SER A 231 2.52 -11.02 6.50
C SER A 231 1.19 -10.31 6.21
N ALA A 232 0.69 -9.52 7.18
CA ALA A 232 -0.53 -8.75 7.02
C ALA A 232 -0.38 -7.59 6.03
N ASN A 233 0.72 -6.84 6.13
CA ASN A 233 1.05 -5.73 5.22
C ASN A 233 0.99 -6.19 3.76
N ASN A 234 1.67 -7.29 3.42
CA ASN A 234 1.72 -7.77 2.05
C ASN A 234 0.44 -8.48 1.61
N ALA A 235 -0.26 -9.19 2.51
CA ALA A 235 -1.55 -9.78 2.19
C ALA A 235 -2.63 -8.72 1.92
N ALA A 236 -2.54 -7.56 2.61
CA ALA A 236 -3.45 -6.45 2.41
C ALA A 236 -3.44 -5.93 0.97
N LEU A 237 -2.33 -6.05 0.24
CA LEU A 237 -2.26 -5.69 -1.18
C LEU A 237 -3.28 -6.49 -2.02
N GLY A 238 -3.42 -7.79 -1.76
CA GLY A 238 -4.48 -8.58 -2.41
C GLY A 238 -5.88 -8.12 -1.98
N GLY A 239 -6.03 -7.78 -0.69
CA GLY A 239 -7.26 -7.26 -0.11
C GLY A 239 -7.73 -5.94 -0.72
N THR A 240 -6.82 -4.97 -0.90
CA THR A 240 -7.13 -3.64 -1.46
C THR A 240 -7.59 -3.73 -2.91
N TRP A 241 -7.12 -4.74 -3.65
CA TRP A 241 -7.53 -4.98 -5.03
C TRP A 241 -8.93 -5.58 -5.17
N ILE A 242 -9.49 -6.21 -4.13
CA ILE A 242 -10.85 -6.81 -4.18
C ILE A 242 -11.92 -5.72 -4.45
N PRO A 243 -12.10 -4.70 -3.59
CA PRO A 243 -13.07 -3.64 -3.85
C PRO A 243 -12.66 -2.76 -5.02
N ALA A 244 -11.36 -2.61 -5.28
CA ALA A 244 -10.86 -1.80 -6.40
C ALA A 244 -11.31 -2.37 -7.75
N LEU A 245 -11.15 -3.68 -7.98
CA LEU A 245 -11.57 -4.30 -9.25
C LEU A 245 -13.09 -4.48 -9.33
N VAL A 246 -13.73 -4.86 -8.22
CA VAL A 246 -15.16 -5.23 -8.23
C VAL A 246 -16.06 -4.01 -8.20
N PHE A 247 -15.70 -2.97 -7.44
CA PHE A 247 -16.54 -1.80 -7.21
C PHE A 247 -15.94 -0.50 -7.73
N GLY A 248 -14.69 -0.51 -8.22
CA GLY A 248 -13.98 0.72 -8.59
C GLY A 248 -13.59 1.58 -7.39
N VAL A 249 -13.61 1.01 -6.17
CA VAL A 249 -13.33 1.75 -4.92
C VAL A 249 -11.94 1.37 -4.42
N PRO A 250 -10.99 2.31 -4.33
CA PRO A 250 -9.63 1.99 -3.88
C PRO A 250 -9.58 1.58 -2.41
N GLY A 251 -8.77 0.58 -2.10
CA GLY A 251 -8.49 0.16 -0.72
C GLY A 251 -7.40 1.01 -0.05
N ASP A 252 -6.49 1.58 -0.84
CA ASP A 252 -5.39 2.44 -0.40
C ASP A 252 -5.02 3.49 -1.46
N SER A 253 -4.05 4.34 -1.14
CA SER A 253 -3.57 5.38 -2.05
C SER A 253 -2.93 4.83 -3.34
N ILE A 254 -2.27 3.67 -3.27
CA ILE A 254 -1.56 3.09 -4.43
C ILE A 254 -2.59 2.55 -5.43
N THR A 255 -3.56 1.78 -4.94
CA THR A 255 -4.69 1.29 -5.75
C THR A 255 -5.50 2.43 -6.34
N ALA A 256 -5.68 3.55 -5.63
CA ALA A 256 -6.32 4.75 -6.19
C ALA A 256 -5.57 5.31 -7.42
N ILE A 257 -4.23 5.37 -7.35
CA ILE A 257 -3.39 5.78 -8.49
C ILE A 257 -3.62 4.84 -9.69
N VAL A 258 -3.54 3.53 -9.46
CA VAL A 258 -3.69 2.56 -10.55
C VAL A 258 -5.10 2.55 -11.14
N LEU A 259 -6.15 2.68 -10.30
CA LEU A 259 -7.53 2.80 -10.79
C LEU A 259 -7.72 4.03 -11.67
N GLY A 260 -7.17 5.18 -11.29
CA GLY A 260 -7.26 6.35 -12.16
C GLY A 260 -6.42 6.21 -13.44
N ALA A 261 -5.29 5.52 -13.40
CA ALA A 261 -4.56 5.12 -14.60
C ALA A 261 -5.42 4.25 -15.53
N MET A 262 -6.10 3.25 -14.98
CA MET A 262 -7.02 2.40 -15.75
C MET A 262 -8.12 3.24 -16.41
N LEU A 263 -8.74 4.17 -15.68
CA LEU A 263 -9.78 5.05 -16.22
C LEU A 263 -9.26 5.92 -17.38
N MET A 264 -8.02 6.40 -17.32
CA MET A 264 -7.41 7.16 -18.43
C MET A 264 -7.20 6.31 -19.68
N TYR A 265 -6.89 5.02 -19.52
CA TYR A 265 -6.81 4.07 -20.65
C TYR A 265 -8.19 3.54 -21.09
N GLY A 266 -9.29 4.12 -20.61
CA GLY A 266 -10.65 3.72 -20.94
C GLY A 266 -11.12 2.44 -20.24
N LEU A 267 -10.33 1.90 -19.32
CA LEU A 267 -10.67 0.72 -18.53
C LEU A 267 -11.50 1.15 -17.32
N ARG A 268 -12.74 0.69 -17.26
CA ARG A 268 -13.65 0.98 -16.15
C ARG A 268 -13.72 -0.21 -15.19
N PRO A 269 -12.95 -0.20 -14.09
CA PRO A 269 -13.08 -1.21 -13.05
C PRO A 269 -14.51 -1.22 -12.50
N GLY A 270 -14.98 -2.41 -12.14
CA GLY A 270 -16.38 -2.68 -11.85
C GLY A 270 -16.71 -4.14 -12.18
N PRO A 271 -17.91 -4.63 -11.84
CA PRO A 271 -18.21 -6.04 -11.98
C PRO A 271 -18.26 -6.51 -13.44
N LEU A 272 -18.50 -5.61 -14.39
CA LEU A 272 -18.49 -5.89 -15.82
C LEU A 272 -17.10 -6.22 -16.37
N ILE A 273 -16.01 -5.78 -15.72
CA ILE A 273 -14.64 -6.09 -16.18
C ILE A 273 -14.37 -7.60 -16.14
N PHE A 274 -15.07 -8.33 -15.26
CA PHE A 274 -15.03 -9.79 -15.14
C PHE A 274 -15.84 -10.53 -16.22
N GLN A 275 -16.61 -9.80 -17.05
CA GLN A 275 -17.33 -10.35 -18.20
C GLN A 275 -16.70 -9.90 -19.52
N GLU A 276 -16.42 -8.60 -19.63
CA GLU A 276 -15.98 -7.97 -20.88
C GLU A 276 -14.46 -8.06 -21.09
N ASN A 277 -13.68 -8.14 -20.01
CA ASN A 277 -12.22 -8.01 -20.06
C ASN A 277 -11.51 -9.09 -19.22
N LEU A 278 -11.91 -10.35 -19.39
CA LEU A 278 -11.35 -11.51 -18.67
C LEU A 278 -9.83 -11.63 -18.82
N THR A 279 -9.30 -11.34 -20.01
CA THR A 279 -7.85 -11.35 -20.27
C THR A 279 -7.10 -10.37 -19.36
N LEU A 280 -7.66 -9.18 -19.14
CA LEU A 280 -7.06 -8.18 -18.26
C LEU A 280 -7.12 -8.62 -16.80
N VAL A 281 -8.27 -9.12 -16.34
CA VAL A 281 -8.43 -9.61 -14.97
C VAL A 281 -7.45 -10.75 -14.68
N HIS A 282 -7.36 -11.73 -15.57
CA HIS A 282 -6.39 -12.82 -15.44
C HIS A 282 -4.94 -12.32 -15.53
N GLY A 283 -4.68 -11.31 -16.37
CA GLY A 283 -3.37 -10.64 -16.44
C GLY A 283 -2.98 -10.00 -15.11
N ILE A 284 -3.89 -9.27 -14.46
CA ILE A 284 -3.65 -8.67 -13.13
C ILE A 284 -3.37 -9.76 -12.10
N PHE A 285 -4.13 -10.86 -12.10
CA PHE A 285 -3.89 -11.99 -11.20
C PHE A 285 -2.54 -12.66 -11.44
N ALA A 286 -2.19 -12.90 -12.71
CA ALA A 286 -0.91 -13.49 -13.08
C ALA A 286 0.27 -12.59 -12.68
N VAL A 287 0.20 -11.30 -12.98
CA VAL A 287 1.22 -10.32 -12.56
C VAL A 287 1.30 -10.28 -11.03
N GLY A 288 0.17 -10.28 -10.33
CA GLY A 288 0.11 -10.33 -8.87
C GLY A 288 0.85 -11.52 -8.29
N LEU A 289 0.63 -12.73 -8.84
CA LEU A 289 1.32 -13.96 -8.43
C LEU A 289 2.81 -13.93 -8.76
N ILE A 290 3.16 -13.61 -10.01
CA ILE A 290 4.55 -13.54 -10.50
C ILE A 290 5.36 -12.54 -9.65
N SER A 291 4.74 -11.41 -9.30
CA SER A 291 5.37 -10.38 -8.47
C SER A 291 5.80 -10.91 -7.10
N GLN A 292 5.09 -11.87 -6.51
CA GLN A 292 5.49 -12.46 -5.21
C GLN A 292 6.75 -13.33 -5.33
N PHE A 293 6.91 -14.03 -6.45
CA PHE A 293 8.14 -14.79 -6.73
C PHE A 293 9.31 -13.85 -7.04
N LEU A 294 9.07 -12.83 -7.87
CA LEU A 294 10.07 -11.80 -8.17
C LEU A 294 10.49 -11.03 -6.92
N LEU A 295 9.58 -10.80 -5.98
CA LEU A 295 9.87 -10.13 -4.71
C LEU A 295 10.97 -10.86 -3.93
N ILE A 296 10.98 -12.20 -3.92
CA ILE A 296 12.04 -12.99 -3.27
C ILE A 296 13.38 -12.74 -3.96
N ILE A 297 13.43 -12.81 -5.29
CA ILE A 297 14.66 -12.64 -6.08
C ILE A 297 15.22 -11.22 -5.92
N VAL A 298 14.38 -10.21 -6.17
CA VAL A 298 14.75 -8.80 -6.08
C VAL A 298 15.05 -8.41 -4.64
N GLY A 299 14.31 -8.92 -3.66
CA GLY A 299 14.55 -8.66 -2.25
C GLY A 299 15.88 -9.22 -1.75
N MET A 300 16.30 -10.40 -2.21
CA MET A 300 17.62 -10.94 -1.90
C MET A 300 18.75 -10.09 -2.49
N LEU A 301 18.63 -9.69 -3.76
CA LEU A 301 19.56 -8.78 -4.40
C LEU A 301 19.60 -7.44 -3.66
N GLY A 302 18.43 -6.94 -3.29
CA GLY A 302 18.24 -5.75 -2.49
C GLY A 302 19.01 -5.84 -1.17
N ILE A 303 18.80 -6.88 -0.36
CA ILE A 303 19.50 -7.04 0.93
C ILE A 303 21.04 -6.99 0.74
N LYS A 304 21.56 -7.55 -0.36
CA LYS A 304 22.99 -7.55 -0.69
C LYS A 304 23.50 -6.17 -1.13
N ILE A 305 22.71 -5.41 -1.88
CA ILE A 305 23.10 -4.13 -2.49
C ILE A 305 22.79 -2.92 -1.58
N PHE A 306 21.74 -3.00 -0.75
CA PHE A 306 21.27 -1.89 0.07
C PHE A 306 22.29 -1.43 1.13
N GLY A 307 23.25 -2.28 1.52
CA GLY A 307 24.40 -1.86 2.35
C GLY A 307 25.26 -0.76 1.70
N THR A 308 25.23 -0.64 0.37
CA THR A 308 25.97 0.38 -0.41
C THR A 308 25.09 1.55 -0.80
N ILE A 309 23.83 1.31 -1.20
CA ILE A 309 22.89 2.37 -1.66
C ILE A 309 22.45 3.30 -0.52
N LEU A 310 22.36 2.79 0.72
CA LEU A 310 22.01 3.61 1.90
C LEU A 310 23.03 4.70 2.25
N LYS A 311 24.17 4.73 1.55
CA LYS A 311 25.16 5.81 1.67
C LYS A 311 24.81 7.04 0.83
N LEU A 312 23.85 6.95 -0.11
CA LEU A 312 23.41 8.09 -0.90
C LEU A 312 22.66 9.09 -0.01
N PRO A 313 23.00 10.39 -0.07
CA PRO A 313 22.31 11.40 0.71
C PRO A 313 20.85 11.50 0.24
N ARG A 314 19.91 11.40 1.18
CA ARG A 314 18.46 11.40 0.93
C ARG A 314 18.02 12.62 0.10
N ASN A 315 18.73 13.74 0.22
CA ASN A 315 18.53 14.96 -0.55
C ASN A 315 18.60 14.70 -2.06
N ILE A 316 19.58 13.93 -2.55
CA ILE A 316 19.73 13.65 -3.99
C ILE A 316 18.53 12.85 -4.50
N VAL A 317 18.07 11.87 -3.72
CA VAL A 317 16.89 11.06 -4.08
C VAL A 317 15.65 11.94 -4.18
N MET A 318 15.44 12.86 -3.23
CA MET A 318 14.28 13.76 -3.24
C MET A 318 14.32 14.75 -4.40
N VAL A 319 15.48 15.30 -4.75
CA VAL A 319 15.64 16.18 -5.92
C VAL A 319 15.30 15.42 -7.21
N ILE A 320 15.77 14.18 -7.35
CA ILE A 320 15.46 13.34 -8.51
C ILE A 320 13.95 13.09 -8.61
N VAL A 321 13.29 12.75 -7.49
CA VAL A 321 11.83 12.54 -7.45
C VAL A 321 11.07 13.80 -7.88
N LEU A 322 11.51 14.98 -7.43
CA LEU A 322 10.88 16.26 -7.78
C LEU A 322 11.03 16.57 -9.27
N ILE A 323 12.23 16.37 -9.84
CA ILE A 323 12.48 16.56 -11.28
C ILE A 323 11.58 15.64 -12.11
N PHE A 324 11.55 14.34 -11.79
CA PHE A 324 10.72 13.38 -12.53
C PHE A 324 9.21 13.65 -12.36
N SER A 325 8.79 14.16 -11.20
CA SER A 325 7.41 14.55 -10.94
C SER A 325 6.96 15.72 -11.82
N VAL A 326 7.80 16.75 -11.96
CA VAL A 326 7.53 17.90 -12.84
C VAL A 326 7.52 17.48 -14.32
N ILE A 327 8.54 16.73 -14.75
CA ILE A 327 8.65 16.26 -16.14
C ILE A 327 7.46 15.35 -16.49
N GLY A 328 7.14 14.37 -15.63
CA GLY A 328 6.05 13.43 -15.88
C GLY A 328 4.67 14.09 -15.96
N SER A 329 4.43 15.13 -15.16
CA SER A 329 3.18 15.89 -15.24
C SER A 329 3.09 16.75 -16.49
N TYR A 330 4.23 17.31 -16.93
CA TYR A 330 4.30 18.17 -18.12
C TYR A 330 4.20 17.39 -19.44
N ALA A 331 4.85 16.23 -19.53
CA ALA A 331 4.97 15.42 -20.74
C ALA A 331 3.67 14.69 -21.17
N ILE A 332 2.60 14.79 -20.39
CA ILE A 332 1.31 14.17 -20.71
C ILE A 332 0.34 15.16 -21.33
N ARG A 333 0.56 16.46 -21.08
CA ARG A 333 -0.22 17.55 -21.66
C ARG A 333 0.38 18.10 -22.97
N ASN A 334 1.57 17.62 -23.37
CA ASN A 334 2.31 18.07 -24.56
C ASN A 334 2.90 16.86 -25.28
#